data_AF-A0A1F4CAC7-F1
#
_entry.id   AF-A0A1F4CAC7-F1
#
_cell.length_a   1.000
_cell.length_b   1.000
_cell.length_c   1.000
_cell.angle_alpha   90.00
_cell.angle_beta   90.00
_cell.angle_gamma   90.00
#
_symmetry.space_group_name_H-M   'P 1'
#
loop_
_entity.id
_entity.type
_entity.pdbx_description
1 polymer ?
#
loop_
_entity_poly.entity_id
_entity_poly.type
_entity_poly.pdbx_seq_one_letter_code
_entity_poly.pdbx_strand_id
1 'polypeptide(L)'
;MIFSGVLDLSWWGLILAALAFTHVTIVAVTVFLHRCQAHRALELHPAVSHFFRFWLWLTTGMVTREWAAVHRKHHAKCEAADDPHSPQIYGINRVLWLGAVLYARECGNRETIERYGHGTPDDWVERNIYSRYSFLGVTLMALADMLLFGVLPGLAIFAVQMLWIPFWAAGVVNGIGHWFGYRNWQTADASRNIVPFGILIGGEELHNNHHAYASSAKLSSKWYELDIGWFYIRLLKCAGLAEVKKLAPTPRFSKPKPTADFETLHAVIANRYDVLAKYAKSLKATYAEELRRLRRLAPQDAKMMKGLKRWLHRDESSLAESERARLAQVLAKHQALETAYTMRKELMALWDRSTASREQLLKQLQDWCRRAEASGIRPLQEFSQRLRCYA
;
A
#
# COMPACT_ATOMS: atom_id res chain seq x y z
N MET A 1 -13.24 31.98 31.43
CA MET A 1 -13.84 31.15 30.36
C MET A 1 -13.15 31.29 28.99
N ILE A 2 -12.42 32.37 28.68
CA ILE A 2 -11.71 32.50 27.38
C ILE A 2 -10.51 31.54 27.29
N PHE A 3 -9.69 31.47 28.34
CA PHE A 3 -8.47 30.64 28.37
C PHE A 3 -8.59 29.38 29.24
N SER A 4 -9.49 29.38 30.22
CA SER A 4 -9.77 28.21 31.06
C SER A 4 -11.12 27.62 30.72
N GLY A 5 -11.15 26.30 30.52
CA GLY A 5 -12.36 25.48 30.41
C GLY A 5 -12.56 24.61 31.64
N VAL A 6 -13.45 23.62 31.54
CA VAL A 6 -13.80 22.71 32.65
C VAL A 6 -12.59 21.94 33.21
N LEU A 7 -11.62 21.58 32.36
CA LEU A 7 -10.47 20.77 32.76
C LEU A 7 -9.28 21.59 33.26
N ASP A 8 -9.27 22.91 33.05
CA ASP A 8 -8.24 23.88 33.44
C ASP A 8 -6.79 23.35 33.32
N LEU A 9 -6.45 22.80 32.15
CA LEU A 9 -5.15 22.18 31.90
C LEU A 9 -4.03 23.21 31.71
N SER A 10 -2.81 22.83 32.07
CA SER A 10 -1.60 23.55 31.69
C SER A 10 -1.38 23.55 30.17
N TRP A 11 -0.51 24.45 29.67
CA TRP A 11 -0.21 24.55 28.24
C TRP A 11 0.30 23.23 27.62
N TRP A 12 1.10 22.45 28.36
CA TRP A 12 1.58 21.15 27.89
C TRP A 12 0.46 20.09 27.97
N GLY A 13 -0.44 20.20 28.94
CA GLY A 13 -1.64 19.36 29.03
C GLY A 13 -2.57 19.54 27.83
N LEU A 14 -2.72 20.78 27.34
CA LEU A 14 -3.48 21.08 26.12
C LEU A 14 -2.84 20.45 24.87
N ILE A 15 -1.51 20.48 24.75
CA ILE A 15 -0.79 19.81 23.65
C ILE A 15 -1.02 18.30 23.71
N LEU A 16 -0.91 17.69 24.90
CA LEU A 16 -1.15 16.26 25.07
C LEU A 16 -2.61 15.89 24.75
N ALA A 17 -3.58 16.73 25.11
CA ALA A 17 -4.98 16.53 24.75
C ALA A 17 -5.18 16.55 23.22
N ALA A 18 -4.60 17.54 22.53
CA ALA A 18 -4.64 17.62 21.07
C ALA A 18 -4.04 16.36 20.42
N LEU A 19 -2.85 15.95 20.86
CA LEU A 19 -2.17 14.76 20.35
C LEU A 19 -2.96 13.47 20.64
N ALA A 20 -3.58 13.37 21.82
CA ALA A 20 -4.41 12.23 22.17
C ALA A 20 -5.65 12.15 21.27
N PHE A 21 -6.34 13.27 21.05
CA PHE A 21 -7.54 13.30 20.22
C PHE A 21 -7.22 12.98 18.75
N THR A 22 -6.16 13.57 18.19
CA THR A 22 -5.72 13.23 16.83
C THR A 22 -5.24 11.78 16.73
N HIS A 23 -4.58 11.24 17.76
CA HIS A 23 -4.18 9.83 17.81
C HIS A 23 -5.38 8.87 17.77
N VAL A 24 -6.44 9.13 18.52
CA VAL A 24 -7.68 8.32 18.44
C VAL A 24 -8.27 8.41 17.03
N THR A 25 -8.29 9.60 16.42
CA THR A 25 -8.76 9.78 15.03
C THR A 25 -7.90 8.99 14.04
N ILE A 26 -6.57 9.03 14.17
CA ILE A 26 -5.64 8.24 13.35
C ILE A 26 -5.98 6.75 13.47
N VAL A 27 -6.14 6.23 14.69
CA VAL A 27 -6.47 4.82 14.95
C VAL A 27 -7.82 4.46 14.31
N ALA A 28 -8.82 5.34 14.40
CA ALA A 28 -10.12 5.13 13.77
C ALA A 28 -10.02 5.10 12.24
N VAL A 29 -9.23 5.99 11.62
CA VAL A 29 -9.01 5.98 10.17
C VAL A 29 -8.29 4.70 9.73
N THR A 30 -7.16 4.34 10.36
CA THR A 30 -6.37 3.17 9.94
C THR A 30 -7.07 1.84 10.23
N VAL A 31 -7.63 1.65 11.44
CA VAL A 31 -8.22 0.36 11.82
C VAL A 31 -9.61 0.19 11.22
N PHE A 32 -10.46 1.22 11.33
CA PHE A 32 -11.86 1.12 10.90
C PHE A 32 -12.03 1.48 9.42
N LEU A 33 -11.78 2.73 9.00
CA LEU A 33 -12.06 3.11 7.60
C LEU A 33 -11.18 2.35 6.60
N HIS A 34 -9.88 2.25 6.88
CA HIS A 34 -8.93 1.68 5.94
C HIS A 34 -8.96 0.15 5.95
N ARG A 35 -8.52 -0.49 7.05
CA ARG A 35 -8.32 -1.94 7.08
C ARG A 35 -9.63 -2.72 7.16
N CYS A 36 -10.59 -2.26 7.96
CA CYS A 36 -11.88 -2.93 8.13
C CYS A 36 -12.83 -2.62 6.96
N GLN A 37 -13.16 -1.35 6.74
CA GLN A 37 -14.19 -0.96 5.78
C GLN A 37 -13.70 -1.04 4.35
N ALA A 38 -12.58 -0.41 3.98
CA ALA A 38 -12.13 -0.41 2.59
C ALA A 38 -11.60 -1.78 2.14
N HIS A 39 -10.80 -2.47 2.97
CA HIS A 39 -10.09 -3.70 2.58
C HIS A 39 -10.62 -5.02 3.14
N ARG A 40 -11.56 -4.98 4.11
CA ARG A 40 -12.11 -6.17 4.77
C ARG A 40 -11.02 -7.11 5.32
N ALA A 41 -9.96 -6.52 5.85
CA ALA A 41 -8.81 -7.25 6.38
C ALA A 41 -9.08 -7.85 7.77
N LEU A 42 -10.04 -7.25 8.49
CA LEU A 42 -10.51 -7.67 9.81
C LEU A 42 -11.99 -7.35 9.98
N GLU A 43 -12.62 -8.04 10.92
CA GLU A 43 -13.92 -7.72 11.47
C GLU A 43 -13.76 -7.17 12.89
N LEU A 44 -14.57 -6.18 13.23
CA LEU A 44 -14.60 -5.55 14.55
C LEU A 44 -15.90 -5.91 15.26
N HIS A 45 -15.84 -6.05 16.58
CA HIS A 45 -17.02 -6.16 17.40
C HIS A 45 -17.93 -4.93 17.20
N PRO A 46 -19.27 -5.09 17.14
CA PRO A 46 -20.18 -3.99 16.82
C PRO A 46 -20.00 -2.74 17.69
N ALA A 47 -19.72 -2.90 18.98
CA ALA A 47 -19.47 -1.78 19.89
C ALA A 47 -18.21 -0.97 19.49
N VAL A 48 -17.13 -1.65 19.12
CA VAL A 48 -15.88 -0.99 18.67
C VAL A 48 -16.07 -0.35 17.31
N SER A 49 -16.78 -1.03 16.40
CA SER A 49 -17.14 -0.46 15.11
C SER A 49 -17.99 0.80 15.27
N HIS A 50 -18.98 0.80 16.17
CA HIS A 50 -19.82 1.97 16.43
C HIS A 50 -19.03 3.11 17.07
N PHE A 51 -18.15 2.81 18.04
CA PHE A 51 -17.25 3.80 18.63
C PHE A 51 -16.44 4.52 17.55
N PHE A 52 -15.81 3.79 16.62
CA PHE A 52 -15.04 4.42 15.56
C PHE A 52 -15.89 5.25 14.60
N ARG A 53 -17.10 4.77 14.23
CA ARG A 53 -18.04 5.54 13.40
C ARG A 53 -18.43 6.86 14.06
N PHE A 54 -18.84 6.79 15.33
CA PHE A 54 -19.21 7.96 16.12
C PHE A 54 -18.04 8.95 16.24
N TRP A 55 -16.85 8.45 16.59
CA TRP A 55 -15.66 9.29 16.76
C TRP A 55 -15.28 10.00 15.46
N LEU A 56 -15.31 9.29 14.33
CA LEU A 56 -15.00 9.88 13.01
C LEU A 56 -16.06 10.89 12.58
N TRP A 57 -17.33 10.62 12.82
CA TRP A 57 -18.39 11.59 12.58
C TRP A 57 -18.17 12.89 13.39
N LEU A 58 -17.82 12.75 14.67
CA LEU A 58 -17.53 13.86 15.57
C LEU A 58 -16.29 14.65 15.13
N THR A 59 -15.20 13.97 14.79
CA THR A 59 -13.87 14.58 14.61
C THR A 59 -13.48 14.89 13.17
N THR A 60 -14.24 14.41 12.18
CA THR A 60 -13.91 14.60 10.76
C THR A 60 -15.11 14.85 9.87
N GLY A 61 -16.32 14.46 10.31
CA GLY A 61 -17.52 14.48 9.47
C GLY A 61 -17.48 13.49 8.30
N MET A 62 -16.50 12.58 8.25
CA MET A 62 -16.37 11.63 7.14
C MET A 62 -17.50 10.60 7.15
N VAL A 63 -18.08 10.36 5.97
CA VAL A 63 -19.05 9.29 5.73
C VAL A 63 -18.31 8.02 5.34
N THR A 64 -18.60 6.91 6.04
CA THR A 64 -17.88 5.63 5.87
C THR A 64 -17.91 5.14 4.42
N ARG A 65 -19.09 5.21 3.80
CA ARG A 65 -19.32 4.76 2.42
C ARG A 65 -18.53 5.58 1.40
N GLU A 66 -18.46 6.89 1.58
CA GLU A 66 -17.71 7.79 0.71
C GLU A 66 -16.22 7.50 0.79
N TRP A 67 -15.68 7.43 2.01
CA TRP A 67 -14.26 7.18 2.21
C TRP A 67 -13.82 5.84 1.62
N ALA A 68 -14.57 4.76 1.92
CA ALA A 68 -14.27 3.44 1.39
C ALA A 68 -14.37 3.40 -0.14
N ALA A 69 -15.34 4.09 -0.75
CA ALA A 69 -15.51 4.14 -2.20
C ALA A 69 -14.32 4.84 -2.88
N VAL A 70 -13.94 6.02 -2.40
CA VAL A 70 -12.82 6.80 -2.96
C VAL A 70 -11.51 6.02 -2.82
N HIS A 71 -11.26 5.40 -1.65
CA HIS A 71 -10.05 4.59 -1.43
C HIS A 71 -10.00 3.35 -2.32
N ARG A 72 -11.12 2.63 -2.47
CA ARG A 72 -11.20 1.46 -3.36
C ARG A 72 -11.04 1.85 -4.82
N LYS A 73 -11.58 3.00 -5.25
CA LYS A 73 -11.35 3.54 -6.60
C LYS A 73 -9.86 3.84 -6.82
N HIS A 74 -9.20 4.49 -5.86
CA HIS A 74 -7.75 4.70 -5.91
C HIS A 74 -6.98 3.39 -6.11
N HIS A 75 -7.24 2.34 -5.33
CA HIS A 75 -6.59 1.05 -5.57
C HIS A 75 -6.92 0.43 -6.93
N ALA A 76 -8.17 0.54 -7.39
CA ALA A 76 -8.59 -0.04 -8.66
C ALA A 76 -7.96 0.68 -9.87
N LYS A 77 -7.69 1.97 -9.72
CA LYS A 77 -7.26 2.89 -10.77
C LYS A 77 -5.92 3.54 -10.49
N CYS A 78 -5.12 2.93 -9.63
CA CYS A 78 -3.91 3.52 -9.08
C CYS A 78 -2.98 4.01 -10.21
N GLU A 79 -2.59 5.29 -10.14
CA GLU A 79 -1.75 5.96 -11.15
C GLU A 79 -2.32 6.04 -12.58
N ALA A 80 -3.61 5.77 -12.76
CA ALA A 80 -4.32 6.04 -13.99
C ALA A 80 -5.02 7.41 -13.93
N ALA A 81 -5.45 7.93 -15.07
CA ALA A 81 -6.11 9.23 -15.17
C ALA A 81 -7.40 9.34 -14.34
N ASP A 82 -8.02 8.20 -14.01
CA ASP A 82 -9.21 8.09 -13.17
C ASP A 82 -8.91 7.77 -11.69
N ASP A 83 -7.64 7.75 -11.27
CA ASP A 83 -7.26 7.78 -9.86
C ASP A 83 -7.67 9.14 -9.26
N PRO A 84 -8.50 9.17 -8.19
CA PRO A 84 -8.98 10.43 -7.62
C PRO A 84 -7.87 11.31 -7.04
N HIS A 85 -6.71 10.76 -6.68
CA HIS A 85 -5.65 11.51 -6.01
C HIS A 85 -4.24 11.00 -6.34
N SER A 86 -4.02 10.52 -7.57
CA SER A 86 -2.67 10.17 -8.02
C SER A 86 -1.76 11.41 -8.11
N PRO A 87 -0.62 11.45 -7.39
CA PRO A 87 0.36 12.51 -7.57
C PRO A 87 1.16 12.36 -8.87
N GLN A 88 1.15 11.19 -9.51
CA GLN A 88 1.76 10.98 -10.82
C GLN A 88 0.94 11.65 -11.94
N ILE A 89 -0.38 11.77 -11.76
CA ILE A 89 -1.28 12.46 -12.70
C ILE A 89 -1.45 13.93 -12.35
N TYR A 90 -1.73 14.26 -11.08
CA TYR A 90 -2.05 15.61 -10.65
C TYR A 90 -0.83 16.45 -10.22
N GLY A 91 0.33 15.81 -10.04
CA GLY A 91 1.53 16.41 -9.49
C GLY A 91 1.51 16.43 -7.95
N ILE A 92 2.69 16.26 -7.35
CA ILE A 92 2.86 16.14 -5.90
C ILE A 92 2.31 17.35 -5.12
N ASN A 93 2.55 18.58 -5.58
CA ASN A 93 2.09 19.77 -4.87
C ASN A 93 0.57 19.86 -4.79
N ARG A 94 -0.13 19.43 -5.85
CA ARG A 94 -1.59 19.45 -5.88
C ARG A 94 -2.17 18.42 -4.91
N VAL A 95 -1.63 17.21 -4.87
CA VAL A 95 -2.10 16.19 -3.92
C VAL A 95 -1.72 16.55 -2.49
N LEU A 96 -0.50 17.01 -2.23
CA LEU A 96 -0.02 17.33 -0.89
C LEU A 96 -0.85 18.44 -0.22
N TRP A 97 -1.19 19.50 -0.95
CA TRP A 97 -1.88 20.66 -0.40
C TRP A 97 -3.40 20.68 -0.66
N LEU A 98 -3.87 20.04 -1.72
CA LEU A 98 -5.28 20.01 -2.12
C LEU A 98 -5.88 18.60 -2.14
N GLY A 99 -5.22 17.61 -1.52
CA GLY A 99 -5.68 16.22 -1.48
C GLY A 99 -7.08 16.07 -0.89
N ALA A 100 -7.42 16.84 0.14
CA ALA A 100 -8.77 16.86 0.71
C ALA A 100 -9.83 17.44 -0.25
N VAL A 101 -9.45 18.39 -1.12
CA VAL A 101 -10.34 18.93 -2.17
C VAL A 101 -10.55 17.89 -3.27
N LEU A 102 -9.50 17.17 -3.66
CA LEU A 102 -9.59 16.05 -4.61
C LEU A 102 -10.50 14.95 -4.07
N TYR A 103 -10.33 14.60 -2.79
CA TYR A 103 -11.21 13.67 -2.07
C TYR A 103 -12.67 14.13 -2.08
N ALA A 104 -12.95 15.38 -1.67
CA ALA A 104 -14.31 15.91 -1.61
C ALA A 104 -14.98 15.94 -3.00
N ARG A 105 -14.22 16.29 -4.05
CA ARG A 105 -14.70 16.23 -5.43
C ARG A 105 -15.14 14.82 -5.82
N GLU A 106 -14.34 13.81 -5.47
CA GLU A 106 -14.68 12.43 -5.79
C GLU A 106 -15.84 11.88 -4.94
N CYS A 107 -15.99 12.34 -3.70
CA CYS A 107 -17.17 12.01 -2.88
C CYS A 107 -18.48 12.47 -3.53
N GLY A 108 -18.45 13.61 -4.25
CA GLY A 108 -19.58 14.10 -5.03
C GLY A 108 -19.92 13.26 -6.28
N ASN A 109 -19.10 12.27 -6.64
CA ASN A 109 -19.31 11.43 -7.81
C ASN A 109 -20.16 10.19 -7.46
N ARG A 110 -21.46 10.24 -7.81
CA ARG A 110 -22.42 9.15 -7.54
C ARG A 110 -21.99 7.80 -8.12
N GLU A 111 -21.43 7.77 -9.34
CA GLU A 111 -20.97 6.52 -9.96
C GLU A 111 -19.91 5.84 -9.10
N THR A 112 -18.96 6.61 -8.56
CA THR A 112 -17.92 6.10 -7.67
C THR A 112 -18.50 5.52 -6.39
N ILE A 113 -19.44 6.22 -5.75
CA ILE A 113 -20.07 5.77 -4.50
C ILE A 113 -20.90 4.51 -4.69
N GLU A 114 -21.62 4.39 -5.80
CA GLU A 114 -22.41 3.20 -6.14
C GLU A 114 -21.51 2.01 -6.47
N ARG A 115 -20.51 2.21 -7.31
CA ARG A 115 -19.62 1.14 -7.78
C ARG A 115 -18.69 0.62 -6.68
N TYR A 116 -18.11 1.52 -5.89
CA TYR A 116 -17.03 1.17 -4.96
C TYR A 116 -17.45 1.21 -3.48
N GLY A 117 -18.60 1.79 -3.10
CA GLY A 117 -19.01 1.95 -1.69
C GLY A 117 -19.68 0.75 -1.03
N HIS A 118 -19.86 -0.36 -1.75
CA HIS A 118 -20.65 -1.51 -1.30
C HIS A 118 -20.11 -2.21 -0.03
N GLY A 119 -21.02 -2.78 0.78
CA GLY A 119 -20.68 -3.50 2.01
C GLY A 119 -20.02 -2.65 3.09
N THR A 120 -20.41 -1.38 3.16
CA THR A 120 -20.20 -0.48 4.31
C THR A 120 -21.49 -0.40 5.14
N PRO A 121 -21.46 0.06 6.40
CA PRO A 121 -22.64 0.25 7.21
C PRO A 121 -23.71 1.07 6.47
N ASP A 122 -24.95 0.60 6.57
CA ASP A 122 -26.15 1.29 6.08
C ASP A 122 -27.30 1.02 7.06
N ASP A 123 -27.01 1.09 8.36
CA ASP A 123 -28.04 0.99 9.40
C ASP A 123 -28.75 2.33 9.60
N TRP A 124 -29.75 2.34 10.49
CA TRP A 124 -30.54 3.55 10.76
C TRP A 124 -29.67 4.72 11.23
N VAL A 125 -28.64 4.46 12.05
CA VAL A 125 -27.75 5.50 12.59
C VAL A 125 -26.90 6.09 11.46
N GLU A 126 -26.35 5.25 10.58
CA GLU A 126 -25.57 5.73 9.43
C GLU A 126 -26.41 6.66 8.55
N ARG A 127 -27.64 6.27 8.21
CA ARG A 127 -28.50 7.02 7.30
C ARG A 127 -29.04 8.30 7.91
N ASN A 128 -29.49 8.25 9.16
CA ASN A 128 -30.27 9.34 9.75
C ASN A 128 -29.44 10.29 10.60
N ILE A 129 -28.25 9.88 11.04
CA ILE A 129 -27.37 10.70 11.87
C ILE A 129 -26.07 10.97 11.12
N TYR A 130 -25.24 9.94 10.90
CA TYR A 130 -23.86 10.18 10.48
C TYR A 130 -23.75 10.73 9.05
N SER A 131 -24.47 10.14 8.09
CA SER A 131 -24.45 10.59 6.70
C SER A 131 -25.28 11.86 6.49
N ARG A 132 -26.44 11.95 7.14
CA ARG A 132 -27.37 13.08 6.95
C ARG A 132 -26.88 14.37 7.62
N TYR A 133 -26.20 14.25 8.75
CA TYR A 133 -25.76 15.39 9.56
C TYR A 133 -24.25 15.32 9.83
N SER A 134 -23.44 15.07 8.80
CA SER A 134 -21.98 14.98 8.91
C SER A 134 -21.33 16.21 9.56
N PHE A 135 -21.80 17.41 9.22
CA PHE A 135 -21.31 18.67 9.79
C PHE A 135 -21.73 18.89 11.26
N LEU A 136 -22.81 18.26 11.71
CA LEU A 136 -23.28 18.41 13.10
C LEU A 136 -22.26 17.81 14.06
N GLY A 137 -21.66 16.65 13.75
CA GLY A 137 -20.62 16.04 14.58
C GLY A 137 -19.44 16.97 14.77
N VAL A 138 -18.93 17.53 13.67
CA VAL A 138 -17.82 18.49 13.69
C VAL A 138 -18.15 19.75 14.51
N THR A 139 -19.39 20.26 14.40
CA THR A 139 -19.83 21.41 15.20
C THR A 139 -19.91 21.07 16.69
N LEU A 140 -20.42 19.88 17.04
CA LEU A 140 -20.46 19.42 18.42
C LEU A 140 -19.05 19.23 19.00
N MET A 141 -18.09 18.75 18.20
CA MET A 141 -16.68 18.66 18.63
C MET A 141 -16.11 20.03 18.96
N ALA A 142 -16.29 21.04 18.09
CA ALA A 142 -15.79 22.39 18.33
C ALA A 142 -16.34 22.98 19.63
N LEU A 143 -17.65 22.80 19.88
CA LEU A 143 -18.30 23.26 21.11
C LEU A 143 -17.77 22.50 22.34
N ALA A 144 -17.56 21.19 22.23
CA ALA A 144 -16.99 20.38 23.30
C ALA A 144 -15.57 20.81 23.64
N ASP A 145 -14.71 21.05 22.64
CA ASP A 145 -13.34 21.51 22.87
C ASP A 145 -13.30 22.88 23.55
N MET A 146 -14.14 23.82 23.09
CA MET A 146 -14.26 25.14 23.71
C MET A 146 -14.73 25.06 25.17
N LEU A 147 -15.66 24.14 25.47
CA LEU A 147 -16.15 23.93 26.82
C LEU A 147 -15.07 23.30 27.73
N LEU A 148 -14.40 22.25 27.26
CA LEU A 148 -13.44 21.48 28.04
C LEU A 148 -12.15 22.25 28.30
N PHE A 149 -11.66 22.99 27.30
CA PHE A 149 -10.32 23.59 27.32
C PHE A 149 -10.33 25.13 27.34
N GLY A 150 -11.51 25.75 27.26
CA GLY A 150 -11.67 27.20 27.12
C GLY A 150 -11.77 27.60 25.66
N VAL A 151 -12.38 28.76 25.39
CA VAL A 151 -12.71 29.20 24.02
C VAL A 151 -11.49 29.21 23.09
N LEU A 152 -10.41 29.90 23.46
CA LEU A 152 -9.23 30.03 22.58
C LEU A 152 -8.43 28.72 22.48
N PRO A 153 -8.04 28.05 23.60
CA PRO A 153 -7.32 26.79 23.50
C PRO A 153 -8.14 25.68 22.83
N GLY A 154 -9.44 25.60 23.13
CA GLY A 154 -10.36 24.65 22.51
C GLY A 154 -10.47 24.84 21.00
N LEU A 155 -10.61 26.08 20.52
CA LEU A 155 -10.58 26.36 19.07
C LEU A 155 -9.25 25.97 18.41
N ALA A 156 -8.12 26.15 19.11
CA ALA A 156 -6.82 25.73 18.60
C ALA A 156 -6.70 24.20 18.50
N ILE A 157 -7.16 23.46 19.52
CA ILE A 157 -7.21 21.99 19.53
C ILE A 157 -8.11 21.50 18.38
N PHE A 158 -9.32 22.06 18.27
CA PHE A 158 -10.26 21.75 17.19
C PHE A 158 -9.65 22.00 15.80
N ALA A 159 -8.97 23.13 15.60
CA ALA A 159 -8.31 23.44 14.33
C ALA A 159 -7.22 22.41 13.98
N VAL A 160 -6.43 21.97 14.97
CA VAL A 160 -5.44 20.90 14.78
C VAL A 160 -6.13 19.60 14.36
N GLN A 161 -7.25 19.22 15.00
CA GLN A 161 -8.01 18.02 14.61
C GLN A 161 -8.54 18.11 13.17
N MET A 162 -9.11 19.24 12.79
CA MET A 162 -9.66 19.44 11.44
C MET A 162 -8.59 19.40 10.35
N LEU A 163 -7.37 19.84 10.64
CA LEU A 163 -6.26 19.84 9.68
C LEU A 163 -5.53 18.50 9.61
N TRP A 164 -5.57 17.69 10.67
CA TRP A 164 -4.71 16.52 10.81
C TRP A 164 -4.91 15.48 9.72
N ILE A 165 -6.12 14.94 9.57
CA ILE A 165 -6.40 13.90 8.57
C ILE A 165 -6.32 14.44 7.14
N PRO A 166 -6.88 15.62 6.80
CA PRO A 166 -6.68 16.24 5.48
C PRO A 166 -5.22 16.37 5.06
N PHE A 167 -4.36 16.86 5.94
CA PHE A 167 -2.94 17.03 5.61
C PHE A 167 -2.21 15.70 5.57
N TRP A 168 -2.28 14.90 6.64
CA TRP A 168 -1.45 13.71 6.75
C TRP A 168 -1.95 12.54 5.90
N ALA A 169 -3.26 12.26 5.86
CA ALA A 169 -3.78 11.16 5.04
C ALA A 169 -3.98 11.59 3.59
N ALA A 170 -4.79 12.63 3.33
CA ALA A 170 -5.12 13.00 1.96
C ALA A 170 -3.96 13.70 1.23
N GLY A 171 -3.07 14.38 1.96
CA GLY A 171 -1.87 15.02 1.42
C GLY A 171 -0.64 14.12 1.45
N VAL A 172 -0.17 13.75 2.65
CA VAL A 172 1.13 13.06 2.83
C VAL A 172 1.07 11.59 2.39
N VAL A 173 0.08 10.79 2.81
CA VAL A 173 -0.02 9.38 2.37
C VAL A 173 -0.26 9.29 0.88
N ASN A 174 -1.32 9.95 0.39
CA ASN A 174 -1.66 9.87 -1.03
C ASN A 174 -0.61 10.55 -1.92
N GLY A 175 0.01 11.64 -1.44
CA GLY A 175 1.06 12.35 -2.16
C GLY A 175 2.43 11.68 -2.01
N ILE A 176 3.06 11.84 -0.86
CA ILE A 176 4.44 11.34 -0.63
C ILE A 176 4.49 9.81 -0.74
N GLY A 177 3.49 9.10 -0.22
CA GLY A 177 3.41 7.64 -0.31
C GLY A 177 3.31 7.10 -1.74
N HIS A 178 3.05 7.93 -2.75
CA HIS A 178 3.09 7.57 -4.18
C HIS A 178 4.18 8.29 -4.96
N TRP A 179 5.04 9.08 -4.29
CA TRP A 179 6.04 9.92 -4.94
C TRP A 179 7.46 9.59 -4.48
N PHE A 180 7.67 9.44 -3.17
CA PHE A 180 8.99 9.33 -2.57
C PHE A 180 9.03 8.39 -1.37
N GLY A 181 10.14 7.68 -1.22
CA GLY A 181 10.37 6.74 -0.13
C GLY A 181 11.03 5.45 -0.59
N TYR A 182 10.99 4.43 0.26
CA TYR A 182 11.57 3.11 -0.03
C TYR A 182 10.50 2.10 -0.47
N ARG A 183 10.93 0.99 -1.07
CA ARG A 183 10.06 -0.13 -1.42
C ARG A 183 10.60 -1.43 -0.85
N ASN A 184 9.73 -2.21 -0.22
CA ASN A 184 10.01 -3.62 0.05
C ASN A 184 9.56 -4.50 -1.12
N TRP A 185 8.49 -4.08 -1.81
CA TRP A 185 7.81 -4.89 -2.81
C TRP A 185 7.73 -4.19 -4.14
N GLN A 186 7.83 -5.00 -5.19
CA GLN A 186 7.76 -4.55 -6.56
C GLN A 186 6.31 -4.58 -7.04
N THR A 187 5.54 -3.55 -6.70
CA THR A 187 4.20 -3.31 -7.23
C THR A 187 4.28 -2.54 -8.55
N ALA A 188 3.24 -2.64 -9.37
CA ALA A 188 3.16 -1.95 -10.67
C ALA A 188 2.95 -0.43 -10.50
N ASP A 189 2.26 -0.03 -9.44
CA ASP A 189 2.04 1.37 -9.05
C ASP A 189 3.31 2.10 -8.56
N ALA A 190 3.17 3.38 -8.24
CA ALA A 190 4.25 4.22 -7.72
C ALA A 190 4.37 4.20 -6.18
N SER A 191 3.64 3.34 -5.46
CA SER A 191 3.63 3.33 -3.98
C SER A 191 5.03 3.16 -3.37
N ARG A 192 5.26 3.84 -2.26
CA ARG A 192 6.49 3.91 -1.47
C ARG A 192 6.13 3.93 0.01
N ASN A 193 6.90 3.20 0.82
CA ASN A 193 6.90 3.43 2.26
C ASN A 193 7.63 4.75 2.53
N ILE A 194 7.04 5.63 3.33
CA ILE A 194 7.56 6.97 3.61
C ILE A 194 8.70 6.87 4.64
N VAL A 195 8.38 6.38 5.83
CA VAL A 195 9.31 6.13 6.94
C VAL A 195 8.96 4.82 7.64
N PRO A 196 9.89 4.15 8.33
CA PRO A 196 9.61 2.90 9.02
C PRO A 196 8.85 3.09 10.36
N PHE A 197 8.80 4.30 10.90
CA PHE A 197 8.14 4.59 12.18
C PHE A 197 6.70 5.01 11.96
N GLY A 198 5.80 4.03 11.82
CA GLY A 198 4.39 4.25 11.50
C GLY A 198 3.55 4.82 12.65
N ILE A 199 3.97 5.96 13.19
CA ILE A 199 3.43 6.56 14.42
C ILE A 199 2.48 7.72 14.12
N LEU A 200 2.83 8.59 13.18
CA LEU A 200 2.12 9.85 12.94
C LEU A 200 0.77 9.64 12.26
N ILE A 201 0.63 8.54 11.52
CA ILE A 201 -0.61 8.15 10.84
C ILE A 201 -0.88 6.66 10.99
N GLY A 202 -0.47 6.08 12.11
CA GLY A 202 -1.00 4.77 12.51
C GLY A 202 -0.49 3.58 11.69
N GLY A 203 0.60 3.74 10.93
CA GLY A 203 1.17 2.69 10.08
C GLY A 203 0.89 2.90 8.59
N GLU A 204 0.05 3.88 8.23
CA GLU A 204 -0.24 4.25 6.84
C GLU A 204 1.00 4.79 6.09
N GLU A 205 2.07 5.13 6.81
CA GLU A 205 3.38 5.43 6.25
C GLU A 205 3.98 4.24 5.47
N LEU A 206 3.54 3.01 5.74
CA LEU A 206 4.02 1.77 5.13
C LEU A 206 3.25 1.45 3.84
N HIS A 207 3.11 2.45 2.98
CA HIS A 207 2.18 2.45 1.85
C HIS A 207 2.54 1.47 0.72
N ASN A 208 3.82 1.22 0.46
CA ASN A 208 4.23 0.20 -0.52
C ASN A 208 3.91 -1.22 -0.04
N ASN A 209 4.02 -1.47 1.26
CA ASN A 209 3.61 -2.76 1.83
C ASN A 209 2.10 -2.94 1.71
N HIS A 210 1.35 -1.88 2.01
CA HIS A 210 -0.09 -1.83 1.85
C HIS A 210 -0.51 -2.13 0.41
N HIS A 211 -0.01 -1.39 -0.58
CA HIS A 211 -0.34 -1.63 -1.99
C HIS A 211 0.04 -3.01 -2.50
N ALA A 212 1.11 -3.61 -1.98
CA ALA A 212 1.46 -4.99 -2.31
C ALA A 212 0.44 -6.00 -1.77
N TYR A 213 0.00 -5.81 -0.53
CA TYR A 213 -0.90 -6.74 0.15
C TYR A 213 -2.11 -6.01 0.75
N ALA A 214 -2.90 -5.34 -0.08
CA ALA A 214 -3.95 -4.41 0.36
C ALA A 214 -4.98 -5.04 1.30
N SER A 215 -5.25 -6.33 1.15
CA SER A 215 -6.15 -7.06 2.03
C SER A 215 -5.56 -7.47 3.39
N SER A 216 -4.28 -7.21 3.65
CA SER A 216 -3.60 -7.58 4.92
C SER A 216 -3.98 -6.61 6.03
N ALA A 217 -4.32 -7.13 7.22
CA ALA A 217 -4.59 -6.29 8.39
C ALA A 217 -3.31 -5.66 8.99
N LYS A 218 -2.15 -6.19 8.61
CA LYS A 218 -0.82 -5.73 9.03
C LYS A 218 -0.13 -5.07 7.84
N LEU A 219 0.26 -3.82 7.98
CA LEU A 219 0.97 -3.03 6.97
C LEU A 219 2.50 -3.19 7.10
N SER A 220 3.01 -3.53 8.28
CA SER A 220 4.45 -3.82 8.46
C SER A 220 4.87 -5.16 7.85
N SER A 221 5.94 -5.13 7.05
CA SER A 221 6.57 -6.28 6.39
C SER A 221 7.95 -6.61 6.95
N LYS A 222 8.66 -5.64 7.52
CA LYS A 222 9.99 -5.81 8.14
C LYS A 222 9.91 -5.67 9.65
N TRP A 223 10.86 -6.28 10.36
CA TRP A 223 10.88 -6.28 11.84
C TRP A 223 11.10 -4.90 12.44
N TYR A 224 11.77 -4.00 11.72
CA TYR A 224 12.04 -2.62 12.14
C TYR A 224 10.92 -1.63 11.75
N GLU A 225 9.88 -2.10 11.06
CA GLU A 225 8.73 -1.27 10.69
C GLU A 225 7.69 -1.30 11.81
N LEU A 226 7.38 -0.12 12.35
CA LEU A 226 6.36 0.05 13.37
C LEU A 226 5.01 0.31 12.70
N ASP A 227 3.99 -0.39 13.16
CA ASP A 227 2.61 -0.31 12.67
C ASP A 227 1.68 -0.20 13.88
N ILE A 228 1.33 1.04 14.23
CA ILE A 228 0.47 1.31 15.40
C ILE A 228 -0.93 0.74 15.21
N GLY A 229 -1.51 0.80 14.01
CA GLY A 229 -2.79 0.18 13.72
C GLY A 229 -2.77 -1.33 14.01
N TRP A 230 -1.68 -2.02 13.66
CA TRP A 230 -1.52 -3.45 13.96
C TRP A 230 -1.39 -3.71 15.47
N PHE A 231 -0.71 -2.84 16.20
CA PHE A 231 -0.67 -2.91 17.66
C PHE A 231 -2.08 -2.85 18.28
N TYR A 232 -2.91 -1.89 17.88
CA TYR A 232 -4.30 -1.80 18.38
C TYR A 232 -5.17 -2.97 17.94
N ILE A 233 -5.04 -3.43 16.69
CA ILE A 233 -5.76 -4.62 16.20
C ILE A 233 -5.41 -5.84 17.06
N ARG A 234 -4.14 -6.01 17.43
CA ARG A 234 -3.72 -7.09 18.33
C ARG A 234 -4.33 -6.97 19.72
N LEU A 235 -4.35 -5.77 20.31
CA LEU A 235 -5.00 -5.55 21.62
C LEU A 235 -6.49 -5.89 21.57
N LEU A 236 -7.20 -5.39 20.56
CA LEU A 236 -8.62 -5.68 20.36
C LEU A 236 -8.86 -7.17 20.14
N LYS A 237 -8.01 -7.84 19.35
CA LYS A 237 -8.08 -9.29 19.15
C LYS A 237 -7.86 -10.06 20.44
N CYS A 238 -6.89 -9.67 21.26
CA CYS A 238 -6.66 -10.28 22.57
C CYS A 238 -7.87 -10.11 23.51
N ALA A 239 -8.61 -9.02 23.40
CA ALA A 239 -9.84 -8.78 24.13
C ALA A 239 -11.09 -9.45 23.50
N GLY A 240 -10.96 -10.19 22.39
CA GLY A 240 -12.10 -10.77 21.68
C GLY A 240 -12.95 -9.76 20.91
N LEU A 241 -12.47 -8.54 20.72
CA LEU A 241 -13.17 -7.43 20.07
C LEU A 241 -12.81 -7.22 18.59
N ALA A 242 -11.89 -8.02 18.05
CA ALA A 242 -11.53 -7.99 16.64
C ALA A 242 -11.11 -9.38 16.14
N GLU A 243 -11.46 -9.70 14.91
CA GLU A 243 -11.04 -10.92 14.22
C GLU A 243 -10.26 -10.55 12.95
N VAL A 244 -8.98 -10.93 12.91
CA VAL A 244 -8.13 -10.73 11.73
C VAL A 244 -8.47 -11.80 10.69
N LYS A 245 -8.96 -11.39 9.53
CA LYS A 245 -9.36 -12.30 8.45
C LYS A 245 -8.21 -12.61 7.51
N LYS A 246 -7.35 -11.62 7.24
CA LYS A 246 -6.32 -11.72 6.20
C LYS A 246 -5.00 -11.10 6.66
N LEU A 247 -3.92 -11.79 6.31
CA LEU A 247 -2.55 -11.33 6.47
C LEU A 247 -1.79 -11.59 5.17
N ALA A 248 -0.75 -10.80 4.92
CA ALA A 248 0.17 -11.08 3.83
C ALA A 248 0.72 -12.52 3.95
N PRO A 249 0.70 -13.31 2.86
CA PRO A 249 1.17 -14.68 2.89
C PRO A 249 2.66 -14.72 3.26
N THR A 250 3.01 -15.68 4.12
CA THR A 250 4.41 -15.99 4.42
C THR A 250 4.81 -17.18 3.56
N PRO A 251 5.80 -17.04 2.66
CA PRO A 251 6.24 -18.15 1.81
C PRO A 251 6.66 -19.35 2.66
N ARG A 252 6.14 -20.53 2.33
CA ARG A 252 6.63 -21.81 2.85
C ARG A 252 7.45 -22.50 1.77
N PHE A 253 8.44 -23.27 2.22
CA PHE A 253 9.37 -23.96 1.34
C PHE A 253 9.42 -25.44 1.69
N SER A 254 9.36 -26.28 0.66
CA SER A 254 9.60 -27.71 0.69
C SER A 254 10.94 -28.04 0.02
N LYS A 255 11.30 -29.33 -0.03
CA LYS A 255 12.42 -29.78 -0.87
C LYS A 255 12.09 -29.50 -2.35
N PRO A 256 13.09 -29.19 -3.20
CA PRO A 256 12.82 -28.93 -4.61
C PRO A 256 12.09 -30.11 -5.26
N LYS A 257 10.86 -29.86 -5.75
CA LYS A 257 10.09 -30.88 -6.48
C LYS A 257 10.72 -31.11 -7.87
N PRO A 258 10.75 -32.34 -8.42
CA PRO A 258 11.28 -32.60 -9.77
C PRO A 258 10.58 -31.77 -10.85
N THR A 259 9.26 -31.61 -10.74
CA THR A 259 8.42 -30.76 -11.59
C THR A 259 7.50 -29.92 -10.71
N ALA A 260 7.16 -28.71 -11.17
CA ALA A 260 6.16 -27.90 -10.49
C ALA A 260 4.77 -28.55 -10.65
N ASP A 261 4.00 -28.60 -9.57
CA ASP A 261 2.61 -29.08 -9.54
C ASP A 261 1.64 -27.93 -9.23
N PHE A 262 0.35 -28.25 -9.11
CA PHE A 262 -0.68 -27.24 -8.83
C PHE A 262 -0.48 -26.53 -7.48
N GLU A 263 0.06 -27.21 -6.47
CA GLU A 263 0.38 -26.61 -5.18
C GLU A 263 1.51 -25.58 -5.34
N THR A 264 2.59 -25.93 -6.05
CA THR A 264 3.67 -24.99 -6.36
C THR A 264 3.17 -23.81 -7.18
N LEU A 265 2.33 -24.02 -8.19
CA LEU A 265 1.74 -22.93 -8.96
C LEU A 265 0.94 -21.98 -8.05
N HIS A 266 0.09 -22.53 -7.19
CA HIS A 266 -0.69 -21.73 -6.25
C HIS A 266 0.20 -20.95 -5.29
N ALA A 267 1.21 -21.60 -4.71
CA ALA A 267 2.16 -20.98 -3.79
C ALA A 267 2.99 -19.87 -4.46
N VAL A 268 3.42 -20.07 -5.71
CA VAL A 268 4.14 -19.06 -6.52
C VAL A 268 3.25 -17.85 -6.78
N ILE A 269 2.01 -18.04 -7.21
CA ILE A 269 1.07 -16.95 -7.48
C ILE A 269 0.71 -16.20 -6.18
N ALA A 270 0.45 -16.92 -5.09
CA ALA A 270 0.15 -16.33 -3.79
C ALA A 270 1.32 -15.51 -3.24
N ASN A 271 2.56 -15.96 -3.48
CA ASN A 271 3.78 -15.30 -3.00
C ASN A 271 4.51 -14.49 -4.09
N ARG A 272 3.78 -14.04 -5.14
CA ARG A 272 4.35 -13.37 -6.32
C ARG A 272 5.34 -12.24 -6.01
N TYR A 273 5.10 -11.43 -4.97
CA TYR A 273 6.02 -10.35 -4.63
C TYR A 273 7.33 -10.85 -4.00
N ASP A 274 7.31 -11.91 -3.20
CA ASP A 274 8.54 -12.57 -2.74
C ASP A 274 9.27 -13.20 -3.92
N VAL A 275 8.55 -13.93 -4.79
CA VAL A 275 9.10 -14.53 -6.02
C VAL A 275 9.82 -13.46 -6.86
N LEU A 276 9.18 -12.32 -7.13
CA LEU A 276 9.77 -11.21 -7.89
C LEU A 276 10.95 -10.55 -7.17
N ALA A 277 10.90 -10.39 -5.85
CA ALA A 277 12.02 -9.87 -5.08
C ALA A 277 13.25 -10.79 -5.18
N LYS A 278 13.05 -12.11 -5.12
CA LYS A 278 14.11 -13.10 -5.31
C LYS A 278 14.59 -13.14 -6.76
N TYR A 279 13.69 -12.99 -7.73
CA TYR A 279 14.04 -12.91 -9.14
C TYR A 279 14.91 -11.67 -9.42
N ALA A 280 14.56 -10.52 -8.86
CA ALA A 280 15.36 -9.31 -8.98
C ALA A 280 16.78 -9.49 -8.42
N LYS A 281 16.97 -10.33 -7.39
CA LYS A 281 18.31 -10.72 -6.90
C LYS A 281 19.04 -11.60 -7.91
N SER A 282 18.37 -12.58 -8.51
CA SER A 282 18.93 -13.43 -9.59
C SER A 282 19.33 -12.61 -10.82
N LEU A 283 18.49 -11.66 -11.25
CA LEU A 283 18.79 -10.76 -12.38
C LEU A 283 19.97 -9.82 -12.07
N LYS A 284 20.07 -9.32 -10.83
CA LYS A 284 21.24 -8.55 -10.38
C LYS A 284 22.52 -9.39 -10.37
N ALA A 285 22.44 -10.67 -10.04
CA ALA A 285 23.59 -11.58 -10.10
C ALA A 285 24.01 -11.85 -11.55
N THR A 286 23.05 -12.11 -12.44
CA THR A 286 23.28 -12.28 -13.89
C THR A 286 23.98 -11.06 -14.49
N TYR A 287 23.47 -9.85 -14.19
CA TYR A 287 24.11 -8.60 -14.59
C TYR A 287 25.55 -8.47 -14.08
N ALA A 288 25.82 -8.87 -12.84
CA ALA A 288 27.16 -8.77 -12.25
C ALA A 288 28.14 -9.81 -12.84
N GLU A 289 27.65 -10.97 -13.25
CA GLU A 289 28.43 -11.98 -13.97
C GLU A 289 28.78 -11.51 -15.37
N GLU A 290 27.80 -11.03 -16.14
CA GLU A 290 28.02 -10.49 -17.49
C GLU A 290 28.96 -9.28 -17.47
N LEU A 291 28.78 -8.36 -16.52
CA LEU A 291 29.66 -7.20 -16.39
C LEU A 291 31.12 -7.62 -16.08
N ARG A 292 31.33 -8.67 -15.26
CA ARG A 292 32.67 -9.20 -14.99
C ARG A 292 33.30 -9.84 -16.22
N ARG A 293 32.51 -10.58 -17.01
CA ARG A 293 32.94 -11.19 -18.27
C ARG A 293 33.34 -10.12 -19.29
N LEU A 294 32.49 -9.13 -19.51
CA LEU A 294 32.72 -8.06 -20.49
C LEU A 294 33.88 -7.15 -20.10
N ARG A 295 34.13 -6.90 -18.81
CA ARG A 295 35.34 -6.16 -18.39
C ARG A 295 36.64 -6.82 -18.86
N ARG A 296 36.65 -8.14 -19.07
CA ARG A 296 37.82 -8.88 -19.58
C ARG A 296 37.83 -8.96 -21.11
N LEU A 297 36.67 -9.21 -21.72
CA LEU A 297 36.58 -9.55 -23.16
C LEU A 297 36.21 -8.36 -24.06
N ALA A 298 35.42 -7.41 -23.56
CA ALA A 298 34.91 -6.26 -24.31
C ALA A 298 34.71 -5.03 -23.39
N PRO A 299 35.79 -4.32 -23.01
CA PRO A 299 35.73 -3.23 -22.04
C PRO A 299 34.81 -2.05 -22.45
N GLN A 300 34.60 -1.84 -23.75
CA GLN A 300 33.69 -0.81 -24.25
C GLN A 300 32.22 -1.15 -23.94
N ASP A 301 31.80 -2.40 -24.15
CA ASP A 301 30.45 -2.86 -23.82
C ASP A 301 30.21 -2.83 -22.30
N ALA A 302 31.23 -3.16 -21.49
CA ALA A 302 31.15 -3.03 -20.04
C ALA A 302 30.87 -1.59 -19.57
N LYS A 303 31.36 -0.57 -20.30
CA LYS A 303 31.02 0.84 -20.03
C LYS A 303 29.56 1.13 -20.36
N MET A 304 29.04 0.60 -21.47
CA MET A 304 27.63 0.76 -21.85
C MET A 304 26.66 0.20 -20.80
N MET A 305 27.05 -0.88 -20.11
CA MET A 305 26.25 -1.50 -19.05
C MET A 305 26.14 -0.67 -17.76
N LYS A 306 27.01 0.33 -17.55
CA LYS A 306 27.08 1.09 -16.29
C LYS A 306 25.75 1.83 -16.03
N GLY A 307 25.16 1.60 -14.86
CA GLY A 307 23.91 2.23 -14.42
C GLY A 307 22.64 1.42 -14.70
N LEU A 308 22.66 0.47 -15.65
CA LEU A 308 21.48 -0.32 -16.04
C LEU A 308 20.90 -1.18 -14.92
N LYS A 309 21.72 -1.56 -13.94
CA LYS A 309 21.27 -2.32 -12.75
C LYS A 309 20.06 -1.68 -12.06
N ARG A 310 19.92 -0.35 -12.14
CA ARG A 310 18.80 0.40 -11.56
C ARG A 310 17.48 0.19 -12.32
N TRP A 311 17.55 -0.15 -13.61
CA TRP A 311 16.38 -0.30 -14.48
C TRP A 311 15.96 -1.75 -14.67
N LEU A 312 16.89 -2.71 -14.56
CA LEU A 312 16.61 -4.13 -14.84
C LEU A 312 15.44 -4.75 -14.07
N HIS A 313 15.18 -4.26 -12.86
CA HIS A 313 14.07 -4.73 -12.05
C HIS A 313 12.82 -3.87 -12.24
N ARG A 314 12.90 -2.66 -12.80
CA ARG A 314 11.74 -1.79 -12.99
C ARG A 314 10.88 -2.31 -14.15
N ASP A 315 9.59 -2.01 -14.08
CA ASP A 315 8.72 -2.22 -15.22
C ASP A 315 9.11 -1.25 -16.35
N GLU A 316 9.07 -1.73 -17.58
CA GLU A 316 9.47 -0.98 -18.78
C GLU A 316 8.57 0.24 -19.01
N SER A 317 7.28 0.11 -18.68
CA SER A 317 6.31 1.20 -18.69
C SER A 317 6.76 2.40 -17.83
N SER A 318 7.53 2.14 -16.77
CA SER A 318 7.99 3.16 -15.81
C SER A 318 9.32 3.84 -16.17
N LEU A 319 9.96 3.42 -17.27
CA LEU A 319 11.23 3.97 -17.74
C LEU A 319 10.99 5.09 -18.76
N ALA A 320 11.82 6.13 -18.73
CA ALA A 320 11.80 7.16 -19.77
C ALA A 320 12.19 6.56 -21.13
N GLU A 321 11.75 7.17 -22.22
CA GLU A 321 11.99 6.65 -23.58
C GLU A 321 13.49 6.44 -23.87
N SER A 322 14.35 7.36 -23.44
CA SER A 322 15.81 7.24 -23.57
C SER A 322 16.39 6.10 -22.73
N GLU A 323 15.84 5.85 -21.53
CA GLU A 323 16.24 4.74 -20.66
C GLU A 323 15.82 3.39 -21.26
N ARG A 324 14.60 3.32 -21.82
CA ARG A 324 14.08 2.15 -22.54
C ARG A 324 14.93 1.82 -23.76
N ALA A 325 15.20 2.81 -24.61
CA ALA A 325 16.01 2.62 -25.82
C ALA A 325 17.42 2.10 -25.48
N ARG A 326 18.04 2.68 -24.45
CA ARG A 326 19.36 2.23 -23.97
C ARG A 326 19.31 0.81 -23.37
N LEU A 327 18.27 0.49 -22.62
CA LEU A 327 18.08 -0.87 -22.08
C LEU A 327 17.93 -1.88 -23.22
N ALA A 328 17.07 -1.61 -24.20
CA ALA A 328 16.87 -2.46 -25.36
C ALA A 328 18.17 -2.68 -26.16
N GLN A 329 18.95 -1.63 -26.40
CA GLN A 329 20.24 -1.73 -27.08
C GLN A 329 21.22 -2.66 -26.36
N VAL A 330 21.25 -2.62 -25.03
CA VAL A 330 22.17 -3.46 -24.24
C VAL A 330 21.67 -4.91 -24.17
N LEU A 331 20.36 -5.13 -24.03
CA LEU A 331 19.78 -6.48 -24.04
C LEU A 331 20.07 -7.17 -25.38
N ALA A 332 19.87 -6.48 -26.51
CA ALA A 332 20.13 -7.02 -27.84
C ALA A 332 21.58 -7.48 -28.08
N LYS A 333 22.55 -6.93 -27.33
CA LYS A 333 23.97 -7.31 -27.42
C LYS A 333 24.36 -8.44 -26.47
N HIS A 334 23.53 -8.74 -25.46
CA HIS A 334 23.90 -9.62 -24.35
C HIS A 334 22.79 -10.64 -24.07
N GLN A 335 22.85 -11.75 -24.81
CA GLN A 335 21.87 -12.83 -24.80
C GLN A 335 21.50 -13.33 -23.40
N ALA A 336 22.47 -13.47 -22.48
CA ALA A 336 22.20 -13.91 -21.11
C ALA A 336 21.29 -12.93 -20.35
N LEU A 337 21.54 -11.63 -20.51
CA LEU A 337 20.77 -10.60 -19.85
C LEU A 337 19.40 -10.42 -20.51
N GLU A 338 19.32 -10.50 -21.83
CA GLU A 338 18.06 -10.53 -22.59
C GLU A 338 17.19 -11.69 -22.16
N THR A 339 17.75 -12.91 -22.11
CA THR A 339 17.04 -14.12 -21.66
C THR A 339 16.50 -13.92 -20.24
N ALA A 340 17.34 -13.50 -19.30
CA ALA A 340 16.91 -13.26 -17.92
C ALA A 340 15.87 -12.12 -17.80
N TYR A 341 15.92 -11.11 -18.66
CA TYR A 341 14.94 -10.04 -18.67
C TYR A 341 13.59 -10.50 -19.25
N THR A 342 13.61 -11.21 -20.37
CA THR A 342 12.41 -11.78 -21.02
C THR A 342 11.73 -12.80 -20.12
N MET A 343 12.50 -13.71 -19.51
CA MET A 343 11.94 -14.70 -18.57
C MET A 343 11.29 -14.06 -17.35
N ARG A 344 11.70 -12.85 -16.94
CA ARG A 344 10.99 -12.10 -15.88
C ARG A 344 9.57 -11.75 -16.30
N LYS A 345 9.40 -11.24 -17.53
CA LYS A 345 8.10 -10.83 -18.07
C LYS A 345 7.17 -12.02 -18.21
N GLU A 346 7.70 -13.13 -18.71
CA GLU A 346 6.94 -14.38 -18.83
C GLU A 346 6.50 -14.93 -17.46
N LEU A 347 7.35 -14.82 -16.44
CA LEU A 347 6.99 -15.24 -15.09
C LEU A 347 5.87 -14.36 -14.50
N MET A 348 5.93 -13.04 -14.74
CA MET A 348 4.87 -12.10 -14.32
C MET A 348 3.52 -12.40 -14.97
N ALA A 349 3.54 -12.81 -16.25
CA ALA A 349 2.32 -13.14 -16.98
C ALA A 349 1.51 -14.30 -16.35
N LEU A 350 2.11 -15.13 -15.49
CA LEU A 350 1.41 -16.21 -14.78
C LEU A 350 0.31 -15.72 -13.83
N TRP A 351 0.43 -14.50 -13.32
CA TRP A 351 -0.52 -13.92 -12.35
C TRP A 351 -1.09 -12.58 -12.79
N ASP A 352 -0.77 -12.13 -14.00
CA ASP A 352 -1.54 -11.08 -14.64
C ASP A 352 -2.93 -11.61 -15.02
N ARG A 353 -3.89 -10.71 -15.28
CA ARG A 353 -5.26 -11.09 -15.66
C ARG A 353 -5.23 -11.85 -16.99
N SER A 354 -5.11 -13.17 -16.93
CA SER A 354 -5.13 -14.05 -18.10
C SER A 354 -6.44 -14.84 -18.15
N THR A 355 -6.89 -15.15 -19.36
CA THR A 355 -8.00 -16.08 -19.61
C THR A 355 -7.53 -17.55 -19.58
N ALA A 356 -6.27 -17.80 -19.17
CA ALA A 356 -5.67 -19.12 -19.21
C ALA A 356 -6.26 -20.05 -18.13
N SER A 357 -6.42 -21.31 -18.48
CA SER A 357 -6.85 -22.34 -17.54
C SER A 357 -5.74 -22.65 -16.52
N ARG A 358 -6.10 -23.26 -15.38
CA ARG A 358 -5.12 -23.67 -14.35
C ARG A 358 -4.06 -24.61 -14.91
N GLU A 359 -4.46 -25.52 -15.81
CA GLU A 359 -3.58 -26.47 -16.49
C GLU A 359 -2.60 -25.76 -17.43
N GLN A 360 -3.09 -24.75 -18.16
CA GLN A 360 -2.24 -23.93 -19.03
C GLN A 360 -1.20 -23.14 -18.22
N LEU A 361 -1.60 -22.53 -17.10
CA LEU A 361 -0.69 -21.82 -16.20
C LEU A 361 0.35 -22.76 -15.58
N LEU A 362 -0.07 -23.97 -15.20
CA LEU A 362 0.85 -24.99 -14.68
C LEU A 362 1.89 -25.38 -15.74
N LYS A 363 1.43 -25.63 -16.97
CA LYS A 363 2.32 -25.95 -18.09
C LYS A 363 3.29 -24.82 -18.39
N GLN A 364 2.82 -23.57 -18.40
CA GLN A 364 3.68 -22.39 -18.58
C GLN A 364 4.75 -22.31 -17.49
N LEU A 365 4.39 -22.55 -16.22
CA LEU A 365 5.37 -22.57 -15.12
C LEU A 365 6.39 -23.70 -15.29
N GLN A 366 5.96 -24.89 -15.69
CA GLN A 366 6.86 -26.03 -15.97
C GLN A 366 7.81 -25.72 -17.14
N ASP A 367 7.29 -25.16 -18.23
CA ASP A 367 8.07 -24.74 -19.40
C ASP A 367 9.07 -23.66 -19.05
N TRP A 368 8.67 -22.73 -18.18
CA TRP A 368 9.54 -21.69 -17.63
C TRP A 368 10.71 -22.30 -16.86
N CYS A 369 10.45 -23.24 -15.93
CA CYS A 369 11.49 -23.93 -15.17
C CYS A 369 12.46 -24.70 -16.08
N ARG A 370 11.93 -25.43 -17.08
CA ARG A 370 12.75 -26.18 -18.04
C ARG A 370 13.67 -25.27 -18.85
N ARG A 371 13.17 -24.15 -19.36
CA ARG A 371 14.00 -23.16 -20.09
C ARG A 371 15.03 -22.50 -19.19
N ALA A 372 14.68 -22.17 -17.94
CA ALA A 372 15.61 -21.60 -16.98
C ALA A 372 16.79 -22.57 -16.72
N GLU A 373 16.50 -23.85 -16.59
CA GLU A 373 17.51 -24.91 -16.38
C GLU A 373 18.39 -25.13 -17.62
N ALA A 374 17.80 -25.11 -18.82
CA ALA A 374 18.51 -25.25 -20.09
C ALA A 374 19.27 -23.99 -20.54
N SER A 375 19.05 -22.84 -19.88
CA SER A 375 19.58 -21.53 -20.34
C SER A 375 21.11 -21.39 -20.28
N GLY A 376 21.81 -22.22 -19.49
CA GLY A 376 23.22 -22.04 -19.17
C GLY A 376 23.51 -20.83 -18.26
N ILE A 377 22.49 -20.12 -17.80
CA ILE A 377 22.62 -18.94 -16.92
C ILE A 377 22.45 -19.40 -15.48
N ARG A 378 23.56 -19.60 -14.77
CA ARG A 378 23.57 -20.14 -13.41
C ARG A 378 22.54 -19.48 -12.46
N PRO A 379 22.42 -18.14 -12.36
CA PRO A 379 21.41 -17.53 -11.50
C PRO A 379 19.96 -17.88 -11.84
N LEU A 380 19.63 -18.15 -13.11
CA LEU A 380 18.29 -18.58 -13.51
C LEU A 380 18.06 -20.06 -13.16
N GLN A 381 19.07 -20.90 -13.33
CA GLN A 381 19.01 -22.32 -12.96
C GLN A 381 18.76 -22.47 -11.45
N GLU A 382 19.52 -21.73 -10.62
CA GLU A 382 19.33 -21.67 -9.16
C GLU A 382 17.94 -21.13 -8.79
N PHE A 383 17.45 -20.13 -9.52
CA PHE A 383 16.12 -19.58 -9.27
C PHE A 383 15.02 -20.59 -9.61
N SER A 384 15.14 -21.35 -10.70
CA SER A 384 14.19 -22.43 -11.05
C SER A 384 14.07 -23.46 -9.92
N GLN A 385 15.20 -23.91 -9.37
CA GLN A 385 15.21 -24.84 -8.24
C GLN A 385 14.48 -24.25 -7.03
N ARG A 386 14.75 -22.98 -6.71
CA ARG A 386 14.03 -22.28 -5.63
C ARG A 386 12.53 -22.18 -5.90
N LEU A 387 12.13 -21.88 -7.14
CA LEU A 387 10.73 -21.74 -7.53
C LEU A 387 9.96 -23.04 -7.27
N ARG A 388 10.60 -24.19 -7.54
CA ARG A 388 10.07 -25.53 -7.25
C ARG A 388 10.06 -25.92 -5.77
N CYS A 389 10.58 -25.07 -4.88
CA CYS A 389 10.46 -25.26 -3.44
C CYS A 389 9.22 -24.60 -2.85
N TYR A 390 8.54 -23.66 -3.54
CA TYR A 390 7.36 -23.00 -2.99
C TYR A 390 6.24 -24.04 -2.75
N ALA A 391 5.67 -24.00 -1.55
CA ALA A 391 4.59 -24.86 -1.07
C ALA A 391 3.56 -24.05 -0.27
#